data_AF-A0A7K2AL52-F1
#
_entry.id   AF-A0A7K2AL52-F1
#
_cell.length_a   1.000
_cell.length_b   1.000
_cell.length_c   1.000
_cell.angle_alpha   90.00
_cell.angle_beta   90.00
_cell.angle_gamma   90.00
#
_symmetry.space_group_name_H-M   'P 1'
#
loop_
_entity.id
_entity.type
_entity.pdbx_description
1 polymer ?
#
loop_
_entity_poly.entity_id
_entity_poly.type
_entity_poly.pdbx_seq_one_letter_code
_entity_poly.pdbx_strand_id
1 'polypeptide(L)'
;MTAQHLRLGGRPVPTTTKQPYNKELIEVALPLQAISREAVRERSIRHGGNPSTLHLWVTRRPLAAARAVPWASLVYDMSAHPHQFLTKEAQSAEGQRLLDIRHRFNVLLRTPVVVA
;
A
#
# COMPACT_ATOMS: atom_id res chain seq x y z
N MET A 1 -44.61 -12.92 -41.29
CA MET A 1 -44.57 -12.80 -39.82
C MET A 1 -44.77 -14.21 -39.29
N THR A 2 -43.86 -14.86 -38.57
CA THR A 2 -43.11 -14.37 -37.41
C THR A 2 -41.84 -15.20 -37.22
N ALA A 3 -40.80 -14.55 -36.70
CA ALA A 3 -39.42 -15.00 -36.69
C ALA A 3 -39.15 -16.25 -35.82
N GLN A 4 -38.30 -17.12 -36.36
CA GLN A 4 -37.58 -18.16 -35.63
C GLN A 4 -36.71 -17.48 -34.56
N HIS A 5 -36.97 -17.76 -33.28
CA HIS A 5 -36.17 -17.26 -32.17
C HIS A 5 -34.86 -18.08 -32.11
N LEU A 6 -33.81 -17.50 -32.70
CA LEU A 6 -32.44 -18.02 -32.67
C LEU A 6 -31.98 -18.21 -31.21
N ARG A 7 -31.69 -19.44 -30.79
CA ARG A 7 -30.93 -19.70 -29.57
C ARG A 7 -29.52 -19.15 -29.75
N LEU A 8 -29.26 -17.95 -29.22
CA LEU A 8 -27.90 -17.43 -29.08
C LEU A 8 -27.15 -18.38 -28.14
N GLY A 9 -26.26 -19.19 -28.71
CA GLY A 9 -25.33 -20.01 -27.94
C GLY A 9 -24.59 -19.12 -26.94
N GLY A 10 -24.78 -19.40 -25.66
CA GLY A 10 -24.04 -18.73 -24.59
C GLY A 10 -22.55 -18.92 -24.84
N ARG A 11 -21.81 -17.82 -25.00
CA ARG A 11 -20.35 -17.90 -25.04
C ARG A 11 -19.90 -18.60 -23.76
N PRO A 12 -19.04 -19.63 -23.84
CA PRO A 12 -18.46 -20.21 -22.64
C PRO A 12 -17.76 -19.08 -21.90
N VAL A 13 -18.23 -18.78 -20.68
CA VAL A 13 -17.55 -17.86 -19.78
C VAL A 13 -16.17 -18.46 -19.59
N PRO A 14 -15.07 -17.73 -19.88
CA PRO A 14 -13.75 -18.24 -19.59
C PRO A 14 -13.72 -18.55 -18.10
N THR A 15 -13.66 -19.84 -17.75
CA THR A 15 -13.38 -20.29 -16.39
C THR A 15 -11.96 -19.86 -16.12
N THR A 16 -11.79 -18.64 -15.60
CA THR A 16 -10.48 -18.08 -15.25
C THR A 16 -9.81 -19.07 -14.32
N THR A 17 -8.85 -19.83 -14.85
CA THR A 17 -7.88 -20.55 -14.05
C THR A 17 -7.23 -19.50 -13.17
N LYS A 18 -7.57 -19.52 -11.88
CA LYS A 18 -7.11 -18.57 -10.87
C LYS A 18 -5.59 -18.67 -10.84
N GLN A 19 -4.91 -17.80 -11.56
CA GLN A 19 -3.45 -17.67 -11.51
C GLN A 19 -3.07 -17.52 -10.03
N PRO A 20 -1.95 -18.10 -9.57
CA PRO A 20 -1.51 -17.91 -8.20
C PRO A 20 -1.35 -16.40 -7.98
N TYR A 21 -2.26 -15.85 -7.17
CA TYR A 21 -2.32 -14.43 -6.91
C TYR A 21 -1.17 -14.08 -5.97
N ASN A 22 -0.21 -13.31 -6.48
CA ASN A 22 0.87 -12.77 -5.68
C ASN A 22 0.31 -11.63 -4.84
N LYS A 23 0.11 -11.89 -3.55
CA LYS A 23 -0.40 -10.89 -2.60
C LYS A 23 0.55 -9.72 -2.53
N GLU A 24 0.00 -8.51 -2.45
CA GLU A 24 0.77 -7.31 -2.17
C GLU A 24 0.98 -7.13 -0.66
N LEU A 25 2.05 -6.41 -0.29
CA LEU A 25 2.36 -6.14 1.11
C LEU A 25 1.27 -5.32 1.80
N ILE A 26 0.57 -4.46 1.03
CA ILE A 26 -0.55 -3.66 1.53
C ILE A 26 -1.71 -4.52 2.05
N GLU A 27 -1.91 -5.72 1.51
CA GLU A 27 -3.00 -6.62 1.90
C GLU A 27 -2.69 -7.41 3.16
N VAL A 28 -1.41 -7.68 3.41
CA VAL A 28 -0.97 -8.61 4.45
C VAL A 28 -0.41 -7.88 5.67
N ALA A 29 0.43 -6.87 5.45
CA ALA A 29 1.31 -6.35 6.50
C ALA A 29 1.46 -4.82 6.50
N LEU A 30 0.44 -4.06 6.08
CA LEU A 30 0.48 -2.61 6.19
C LEU A 30 0.50 -2.15 7.67
N PRO A 31 1.54 -1.44 8.14
CA PRO A 31 1.67 -1.03 9.54
C PRO A 31 0.79 0.20 9.86
N LEU A 32 -0.53 -0.02 9.94
CA LEU A 32 -1.56 1.01 10.12
C LEU A 32 -1.34 1.87 11.37
N GLN A 33 -0.98 1.27 12.51
CA GLN A 33 -0.77 2.01 13.75
C GLN A 33 0.36 3.04 13.62
N ALA A 34 1.48 2.64 13.03
CA ALA A 34 2.61 3.54 12.80
C ALA A 34 2.25 4.65 11.82
N ILE A 35 1.55 4.32 10.72
CA ILE A 35 1.06 5.31 9.74
C ILE A 35 0.13 6.32 10.42
N SER A 36 -0.82 5.85 11.22
CA SER A 36 -1.81 6.67 11.88
C SER A 36 -1.19 7.62 12.90
N ARG A 37 -0.26 7.14 13.74
CA ARG A 37 0.48 7.98 14.71
C ARG A 37 1.22 9.13 14.01
N GLU A 38 1.92 8.84 12.91
CA GLU A 38 2.63 9.84 12.13
C GLU A 38 1.69 10.80 11.41
N ALA A 39 0.58 10.29 10.84
CA ALA A 39 -0.43 11.11 10.20
C ALA A 39 -1.10 12.10 11.17
N VAL A 40 -1.40 11.67 12.39
CA VAL A 40 -1.95 12.52 13.46
C VAL A 40 -0.93 13.58 13.86
N ARG A 41 0.34 13.21 14.02
CA ARG A 41 1.43 14.14 14.31
C ARG A 41 1.53 15.21 13.23
N GLU A 42 1.60 14.83 11.95
CA GLU A 42 1.66 15.77 10.83
C GLU A 42 0.45 16.72 10.79
N ARG A 43 -0.75 16.22 11.09
CA ARG A 43 -1.97 17.03 11.19
C ARG A 43 -1.93 18.04 12.34
N SER A 44 -1.17 17.76 13.39
CA SER A 44 -1.06 18.60 14.58
C SER A 44 -0.06 19.76 14.44
N ILE A 45 0.79 19.75 13.40
CA ILE A 45 1.78 20.81 13.13
C ILE A 45 1.05 22.01 12.47
N ARG A 46 0.58 22.95 13.30
CA ARG A 46 -0.12 24.17 12.87
C ARG A 46 0.73 25.41 13.16
N HIS A 47 1.45 25.88 12.14
CA HIS A 47 2.18 27.14 12.17
C HIS A 47 1.43 28.11 11.26
N GLY A 48 1.23 29.36 11.69
CA GLY A 48 0.50 30.37 10.92
C GLY A 48 1.11 30.55 9.53
N GLY A 49 0.27 30.50 8.48
CA GLY A 49 0.71 30.61 7.08
C GLY A 49 1.03 29.29 6.36
N ASN A 50 0.99 28.14 7.04
CA ASN A 50 1.16 26.84 6.40
C ASN A 50 -0.17 26.37 5.77
N PRO A 51 -0.22 25.79 4.57
CA PRO A 51 -1.42 25.16 4.01
C PRO A 51 -2.09 24.08 4.91
N SER A 52 -1.51 23.74 6.06
CA SER A 52 -2.09 22.92 7.14
C SER A 52 -3.28 23.63 7.82
N THR A 53 -3.41 24.94 7.65
CA THR A 53 -4.46 25.77 8.26
C THR A 53 -5.66 26.02 7.33
N LEU A 54 -5.62 25.53 6.08
CA LEU A 54 -6.72 25.62 5.11
C LEU A 54 -7.76 24.49 5.29
N HIS A 55 -8.93 24.62 4.65
CA HIS A 55 -10.09 23.75 4.87
C HIS A 55 -9.82 22.28 4.46
N LEU A 56 -10.08 21.36 5.38
CA LEU A 56 -9.65 19.96 5.35
C LEU A 56 -10.15 19.17 4.13
N TRP A 57 -11.29 19.57 3.55
CA TRP A 57 -11.99 18.78 2.53
C TRP A 57 -11.26 18.74 1.19
N VAL A 58 -10.34 19.68 0.92
CA VAL A 58 -9.52 19.69 -0.30
C VAL A 58 -8.02 19.53 0.00
N THR A 59 -7.60 19.31 1.25
CA THR A 59 -6.15 19.23 1.54
C THR A 59 -5.71 18.14 2.51
N ARG A 60 -4.71 17.39 2.01
CA ARG A 60 -3.74 16.46 2.61
C ARG A 60 -4.21 15.03 2.87
N ARG A 61 -3.79 14.13 1.96
CA ARG A 61 -3.37 12.79 2.38
C ARG A 61 -2.11 13.01 3.25
N PRO A 62 -2.08 12.58 4.52
CA PRO A 62 -0.89 12.68 5.36
C PRO A 62 0.31 12.11 4.62
N LEU A 63 1.45 12.80 4.66
CA LEU A 63 2.66 12.45 3.92
C LEU A 63 3.14 11.03 4.31
N ALA A 64 3.02 10.67 5.59
CA ALA A 64 3.22 9.31 6.06
C ALA A 64 2.38 8.27 5.30
N ALA A 65 1.10 8.55 5.04
CA ALA A 65 0.20 7.67 4.30
C ALA A 65 0.46 7.72 2.79
N ALA A 66 0.69 8.90 2.23
CA ALA A 66 0.97 9.12 0.81
C ALA A 66 2.27 8.46 0.35
N ARG A 67 3.22 8.18 1.26
CA ARG A 67 4.44 7.43 0.97
C ARG A 67 4.30 5.94 1.23
N ALA A 68 3.69 5.57 2.36
CA ALA A 68 3.59 4.16 2.76
C ALA A 68 2.66 3.35 1.86
N VAL A 69 1.54 3.94 1.44
CA VAL A 69 0.53 3.24 0.63
C VAL A 69 1.06 2.89 -0.76
N PRO A 70 1.62 3.82 -1.56
CA PRO A 70 2.17 3.46 -2.87
C PRO A 70 3.33 2.47 -2.80
N TRP A 71 4.21 2.59 -1.80
CA TRP A 71 5.29 1.63 -1.62
C TRP A 71 4.76 0.22 -1.32
N ALA A 72 3.76 0.09 -0.43
CA ALA A 72 3.17 -1.20 -0.07
C ALA A 72 2.35 -1.84 -1.21
N SER A 73 1.86 -1.05 -2.16
CA SER A 73 1.21 -1.55 -3.39
C SER A 73 2.22 -2.01 -4.45
N LEU A 74 3.47 -1.57 -4.39
CA LEU A 74 4.52 -1.98 -5.34
C LEU A 74 5.34 -3.17 -4.84
N VAL A 75 5.33 -3.42 -3.53
CA VAL A 75 6.07 -4.52 -2.89
C VAL A 75 5.15 -5.71 -2.68
N TYR A 76 5.57 -6.88 -3.15
CA TYR A 76 4.86 -8.13 -2.92
C TYR A 76 5.05 -8.66 -1.50
N ASP A 77 4.09 -9.45 -1.03
CA ASP A 77 4.21 -10.24 0.19
C ASP A 77 5.17 -11.43 0.00
N MET A 78 5.83 -11.84 1.09
CA MET A 78 6.84 -12.90 1.05
C MET A 78 6.22 -14.29 0.82
N SER A 79 4.94 -14.48 1.14
CA SER A 79 4.20 -15.70 0.78
C SER A 79 3.97 -15.86 -0.73
N ALA A 80 4.15 -14.77 -1.51
CA ALA A 80 4.09 -14.81 -2.97
C ALA A 80 5.36 -15.39 -3.62
N HIS A 81 6.47 -15.54 -2.87
CA HIS A 81 7.75 -16.06 -3.35
C HIS A 81 8.19 -17.32 -2.60
N PRO A 82 7.42 -18.44 -2.68
CA PRO A 82 7.70 -19.65 -1.91
C PRO A 82 9.04 -20.31 -2.24
N HIS A 83 9.62 -20.03 -3.41
CA HIS A 83 10.95 -20.52 -3.80
C HIS A 83 12.10 -19.74 -3.16
N GLN A 84 11.86 -18.51 -2.66
CA GLN A 84 12.87 -17.68 -2.00
C GLN A 84 12.80 -17.81 -0.48
N PHE A 85 11.58 -17.96 0.07
CA PHE A 85 11.34 -18.05 1.51
C PHE A 85 10.57 -19.31 1.87
N LEU A 86 11.33 -20.41 1.99
CA LEU A 86 10.79 -21.76 2.26
C LEU A 86 10.18 -21.90 3.66
N THR A 87 10.67 -21.14 4.65
CA THR A 87 10.21 -21.22 6.05
C THR A 87 9.42 -19.98 6.45
N LYS A 88 8.44 -20.17 7.37
CA LYS A 88 7.65 -19.06 7.94
C LYS A 88 8.51 -18.06 8.72
N GLU A 89 9.58 -18.53 9.34
CA GLU A 89 10.54 -17.67 10.06
C GLU A 89 11.30 -16.77 9.09
N ALA A 90 11.76 -17.28 7.95
CA ALA A 90 12.42 -16.49 6.92
C ALA A 90 11.48 -15.44 6.31
N GLN A 91 10.21 -15.80 6.08
CA GLN A 91 9.17 -14.86 5.64
C GLN A 91 8.95 -13.74 6.66
N SER A 92 8.95 -14.07 7.95
CA SER A 92 8.78 -13.09 9.04
C SER A 92 9.99 -12.17 9.19
N ALA A 93 11.21 -12.70 9.06
CA ALA A 93 12.45 -11.93 9.11
C ALA A 93 12.56 -10.94 7.94
N GLU A 94 12.23 -11.36 6.73
CA GLU A 94 12.22 -10.46 5.57
C GLU A 94 11.09 -9.43 5.68
N GLY A 95 9.91 -9.82 6.17
CA GLY A 95 8.84 -8.87 6.51
C GLY A 95 9.32 -7.79 7.47
N GLN A 96 10.06 -8.16 8.51
CA GLN A 96 10.63 -7.21 9.47
C GLN A 96 11.67 -6.29 8.82
N ARG A 97 12.53 -6.81 7.93
CA ARG A 97 13.49 -6.01 7.16
C ARG A 97 12.81 -4.99 6.27
N LEU A 98 11.74 -5.38 5.55
CA LEU A 98 10.98 -4.48 4.69
C LEU A 98 10.32 -3.35 5.50
N LEU A 99 9.77 -3.69 6.67
CA LEU A 99 9.23 -2.69 7.61
C LEU A 99 10.32 -1.74 8.11
N ASP A 100 11.53 -2.23 8.39
CA ASP A 100 12.67 -1.41 8.79
C ASP A 100 13.16 -0.49 7.66
N ILE A 101 13.28 -0.99 6.42
CA ILE A 101 13.62 -0.17 5.24
C ILE A 101 12.62 0.98 5.08
N ARG A 102 11.33 0.68 5.20
CA ARG A 102 10.27 1.68 5.14
C ARG A 102 10.33 2.66 6.32
N HIS A 103 10.65 2.18 7.52
CA HIS A 103 10.85 3.04 8.69
C HIS A 103 12.03 4.00 8.48
N ARG A 104 13.17 3.49 8.00
CA ARG A 104 14.37 4.28 7.66
C ARG A 104 14.08 5.32 6.57
N PHE A 105 13.35 4.97 5.53
CA PHE A 105 12.95 5.93 4.49
C PHE A 105 12.13 7.10 5.09
N ASN A 106 11.28 6.81 6.08
CA ASN A 106 10.50 7.83 6.75
C ASN A 106 11.34 8.66 7.74
N VAL A 107 12.39 8.08 8.35
CA VAL A 107 13.30 8.76 9.29
C VAL A 107 14.37 9.60 8.58
N LEU A 108 14.93 9.14 7.47
CA LEU A 108 15.94 9.87 6.69
C LEU A 108 15.39 11.16 6.05
N LEU A 109 14.07 11.24 5.86
CA LEU A 109 13.39 12.46 5.42
C LEU A 109 12.95 13.36 6.59
N ARG A 110 13.30 13.01 7.85
CA ARG A 110 13.10 13.84 9.06
C ARG A 110 14.31 14.71 9.41
N THR A 111 15.52 14.36 8.94
CA THR A 111 16.65 15.26 9.13
C THR A 111 16.35 16.52 8.32
N PRO A 112 16.30 17.72 8.94
CA PRO A 112 16.38 18.90 8.13
C PRO A 112 17.66 18.76 7.32
N VAL A 113 17.56 18.82 5.99
CA VAL A 113 18.69 19.31 5.22
C VAL A 113 18.90 20.70 5.79
N VAL A 114 19.81 20.81 6.77
CA VAL A 114 20.38 22.07 7.18
C VAL A 114 21.16 22.47 5.93
N VAL A 115 20.49 23.20 5.05
CA VAL A 115 21.12 23.95 3.98
C VAL A 115 21.99 24.96 4.73
N ALA A 116 23.28 24.65 4.82
CA ALA A 116 24.32 25.59 5.20
C ALA A 116 24.51 26.61 4.07
#